data_AF-A0A9E0BQ67-F1
#
_entry.id   AF-A0A9E0BQ67-F1
#
_cell.length_a   1.000
_cell.length_b   1.000
_cell.length_c   1.000
_cell.angle_alpha   90.00
_cell.angle_beta   90.00
_cell.angle_gamma   90.00
#
_symmetry.space_group_name_H-M   'P 1'
#
loop_
_entity.id
_entity.type
_entity.pdbx_description
1 polymer ?
#
loop_
_entity_poly.entity_id
_entity_poly.type
_entity_poly.pdbx_seq_one_letter_code
_entity_poly.pdbx_strand_id
1 'polypeptide(L)'
;EFTPDARRLIRESETYAVLNRQAILGFRSSYALRLYEMGALRLHRRQSTWRADMTAVRAAFGIAPELYKDFAQLRRKVLDKAKAEIDHLAHFTVDWREIRRGRAIVELEFNFHPKTAPEQLLTVAEIERHASGREARRDGVVEEIVVEAPTLPAPPRPVPPRAAPRPTKAARSDGSDVFPSGSLQYGSGPFGEIARTHGGGWDRDLIAGAYREQMGSRLDGLTGQKLVKSWTGFCQAFAARRGRP
;
A
#
# COMPACT_ATOMS: atom_id res chain seq x y z
N GLU A 1 34.46 3.36 -22.52
CA GLU A 1 33.55 3.22 -23.69
C GLU A 1 33.33 1.75 -24.02
N PHE A 2 32.26 1.40 -24.73
CA PHE A 2 32.04 0.04 -25.23
C PHE A 2 33.05 -0.34 -26.32
N THR A 3 33.39 -1.62 -26.43
CA THR A 3 34.29 -2.12 -27.48
C THR A 3 33.65 -1.99 -28.88
N PRO A 4 34.45 -1.90 -29.96
CA PRO A 4 33.92 -1.84 -31.33
C PRO A 4 33.01 -3.01 -31.68
N ASP A 5 33.34 -4.23 -31.24
CA ASP A 5 32.51 -5.42 -31.44
C ASP A 5 31.18 -5.33 -30.70
N ALA A 6 31.17 -4.89 -29.44
CA ALA A 6 29.93 -4.70 -28.69
C ALA A 6 29.02 -3.67 -29.37
N ARG A 7 29.58 -2.56 -29.87
CA ARG A 7 28.83 -1.56 -30.64
C ARG A 7 28.25 -2.13 -31.93
N ARG A 8 28.99 -3.01 -32.63
CA ARG A 8 28.51 -3.67 -33.85
C ARG A 8 27.31 -4.56 -33.53
N LEU A 9 27.46 -5.43 -32.52
CA LEU A 9 26.41 -6.33 -32.06
C LEU A 9 25.13 -5.59 -31.63
N ILE A 10 25.26 -4.50 -30.88
CA ILE A 10 24.11 -3.69 -30.44
C ILE A 10 23.39 -3.05 -31.64
N ARG A 11 24.15 -2.56 -32.64
CA ARG A 11 23.58 -1.89 -33.82
C ARG A 11 22.86 -2.87 -34.76
N GLU A 12 23.39 -4.08 -34.89
CA GLU A 12 22.86 -5.12 -35.79
C GLU A 12 21.71 -5.94 -35.15
N SER A 13 21.48 -5.79 -33.84
CA SER A 13 20.45 -6.56 -33.13
C SER A 13 19.04 -5.99 -33.36
N GLU A 14 18.18 -6.79 -33.97
CA GLU A 14 16.74 -6.47 -34.14
C GLU A 14 15.89 -6.74 -32.89
N THR A 15 16.51 -7.36 -31.88
CA THR A 15 15.85 -7.75 -30.64
C THR A 15 16.28 -6.85 -29.49
N TYR A 16 15.34 -6.04 -29.01
CA TYR A 16 15.54 -5.12 -27.90
C TYR A 16 14.34 -5.19 -26.92
N ALA A 17 14.59 -4.81 -25.66
CA ALA A 17 13.58 -4.63 -24.64
C ALA A 17 13.79 -3.30 -23.92
N VAL A 18 12.68 -2.69 -23.48
CA VAL A 18 12.72 -1.53 -22.59
C VAL A 18 12.52 -2.04 -21.17
N LEU A 19 13.46 -1.69 -20.29
CA LEU A 19 13.43 -2.11 -18.89
C LEU A 19 13.15 -0.91 -17.98
N ASN A 20 12.27 -1.11 -17.00
CA ASN A 20 12.03 -0.10 -15.98
C ASN A 20 13.19 -0.10 -14.98
N ARG A 21 13.93 1.01 -14.93
CA ARG A 21 15.10 1.18 -14.05
C ARG A 21 14.75 0.98 -12.57
N GLN A 22 13.62 1.50 -12.11
CA GLN A 22 13.23 1.38 -10.70
C GLN A 22 12.89 -0.07 -10.33
N ALA A 23 12.23 -0.80 -11.23
CA ALA A 23 11.98 -2.23 -11.05
C ALA A 23 13.30 -3.02 -10.98
N ILE A 24 14.23 -2.78 -11.91
CA ILE A 24 15.55 -3.44 -11.93
C ILE A 24 16.30 -3.25 -10.61
N LEU A 25 16.39 -2.00 -10.14
CA LEU A 25 17.08 -1.66 -8.89
C LEU A 25 16.31 -2.17 -7.65
N GLY A 26 15.02 -2.47 -7.81
CA GLY A 26 14.16 -3.03 -6.77
C GLY A 26 14.33 -4.53 -6.57
N PHE A 27 14.75 -5.27 -7.61
CA PHE A 27 14.96 -6.71 -7.53
C PHE A 27 16.14 -7.06 -6.62
N ARG A 28 15.93 -8.06 -5.76
CA ARG A 28 16.91 -8.68 -4.86
C ARG A 28 17.35 -10.04 -5.38
N SER A 29 16.52 -10.73 -6.18
CA SER A 29 16.88 -11.99 -6.81
C SER A 29 17.48 -11.79 -8.21
N SER A 30 18.67 -12.33 -8.44
CA SER A 30 19.25 -12.41 -9.79
C SER A 30 18.36 -13.22 -10.74
N TYR A 31 17.66 -14.23 -10.23
CA TYR A 31 16.71 -15.04 -11.01
C TYR A 31 15.47 -14.24 -11.41
N ALA A 32 14.98 -13.36 -10.52
CA ALA A 32 13.88 -12.43 -10.86
C ALA A 32 14.30 -11.48 -11.97
N LEU A 33 15.52 -10.93 -11.89
CA LEU A 33 16.07 -10.07 -12.94
C LEU A 33 16.12 -10.80 -14.29
N ARG A 34 16.64 -12.04 -14.34
CA ARG A 34 16.67 -12.84 -15.57
C ARG A 34 15.29 -13.11 -16.15
N LEU A 35 14.33 -13.48 -15.30
CA LEU A 35 12.95 -13.70 -15.74
C LEU A 35 12.27 -12.40 -16.20
N TYR A 36 12.60 -11.28 -15.58
CA TYR A 36 12.13 -9.95 -15.98
C TYR A 36 12.67 -9.55 -17.35
N GLU A 37 13.96 -9.76 -17.61
CA GLU A 37 14.58 -9.51 -18.92
C GLU A 37 13.89 -10.34 -20.02
N MET A 38 13.66 -11.63 -19.77
CA MET A 38 12.99 -12.52 -20.72
C MET A 38 11.54 -12.10 -21.01
N GLY A 39 10.82 -11.66 -19.98
CA GLY A 39 9.44 -11.18 -20.09
C GLY A 39 9.36 -9.85 -20.84
N ALA A 40 10.22 -8.89 -20.51
CA ALA A 40 10.26 -7.58 -21.18
C ALA A 40 10.56 -7.69 -22.68
N LEU A 41 11.37 -8.69 -23.10
CA LEU A 41 11.62 -8.99 -24.51
C LEU A 41 10.37 -9.51 -25.26
N ARG A 42 9.40 -10.09 -24.53
CA ARG A 42 8.27 -10.84 -25.10
C ARG A 42 6.90 -10.19 -24.91
N LEU A 43 6.74 -9.35 -23.89
CA LEU A 43 5.44 -8.80 -23.48
C LEU A 43 4.66 -8.14 -24.62
N HIS A 44 5.35 -7.42 -25.51
CA HIS A 44 4.76 -6.69 -26.63
C HIS A 44 4.93 -7.40 -27.97
N ARG A 45 5.26 -8.70 -27.96
CA ARG A 45 5.40 -9.52 -29.16
C ARG A 45 4.16 -10.38 -29.36
N ARG A 46 3.95 -10.85 -30.59
CA ARG A 46 2.83 -11.73 -30.93
C ARG A 46 2.82 -13.05 -30.13
N GLN A 47 3.99 -13.52 -29.73
CA GLN A 47 4.16 -14.68 -28.86
C GLN A 47 4.76 -14.19 -27.54
N SER A 48 3.91 -13.96 -26.53
CA SER A 48 4.31 -13.62 -25.18
C SER A 48 4.63 -14.86 -24.33
N THR A 49 4.76 -16.02 -24.97
CA THR A 49 5.05 -17.30 -24.33
C THR A 49 6.50 -17.71 -24.58
N TRP A 50 7.13 -18.33 -23.59
CA TRP A 50 8.42 -18.96 -23.72
C TRP A 50 8.36 -20.40 -23.21
N ARG A 51 8.54 -21.35 -24.13
CA ARG A 51 8.61 -22.78 -23.82
C ARG A 51 10.05 -23.26 -23.95
N ALA A 52 10.52 -23.98 -22.93
CA ALA A 52 11.89 -24.47 -22.86
C ALA A 52 11.97 -25.76 -22.06
N ASP A 53 12.91 -26.64 -22.43
CA ASP A 53 13.26 -27.80 -21.62
C ASP A 53 14.01 -27.40 -20.34
N MET A 54 14.19 -28.36 -19.43
CA MET A 54 14.83 -28.08 -18.15
C MET A 54 16.28 -27.58 -18.28
N THR A 55 17.00 -28.00 -19.33
CA THR A 55 18.39 -27.58 -19.59
C THR A 55 18.44 -26.12 -20.00
N ALA A 56 17.59 -25.72 -20.95
CA ALA A 56 17.44 -24.36 -21.41
C ALA A 56 16.90 -23.44 -20.32
N VAL A 57 15.97 -23.91 -19.48
CA VAL A 57 15.53 -23.15 -18.30
C VAL A 57 16.70 -22.88 -17.37
N ARG A 58 17.47 -23.89 -16.98
CA ARG A 58 18.63 -23.70 -16.09
C ARG A 58 19.65 -22.75 -16.69
N ALA A 59 19.96 -22.89 -17.97
CA ALA A 59 20.89 -22.00 -18.67
C ALA A 59 20.39 -20.54 -18.67
N ALA A 60 19.10 -20.31 -18.95
CA ALA A 60 18.51 -18.97 -18.98
C ALA A 60 18.56 -18.27 -17.61
N PHE A 61 18.35 -19.04 -16.53
CA PHE A 61 18.48 -18.53 -15.16
C PHE A 61 19.93 -18.49 -14.63
N GLY A 62 20.90 -18.99 -15.40
CA GLY A 62 22.31 -19.07 -14.98
C GLY A 62 22.56 -20.08 -13.83
N ILE A 63 21.76 -21.14 -13.77
CA ILE A 63 21.82 -22.15 -12.71
C ILE A 63 22.79 -23.25 -13.13
N ALA A 64 23.81 -23.50 -12.31
CA ALA A 64 24.73 -24.59 -12.52
C ALA A 64 24.01 -25.97 -12.50
N PRO A 65 24.44 -26.96 -13.30
CA PRO A 65 23.80 -28.28 -13.37
C PRO A 65 23.66 -29.00 -12.02
N GLU A 66 24.60 -28.74 -11.10
CA GLU A 66 24.63 -29.39 -9.78
C GLU A 66 23.64 -28.80 -8.77
N LEU A 67 23.13 -27.59 -9.01
CA LEU A 67 22.21 -26.90 -8.10
C LEU A 67 20.77 -27.29 -8.39
N TYR A 68 19.95 -27.40 -7.34
CA TYR A 68 18.50 -27.61 -7.46
C TYR A 68 18.13 -28.84 -8.31
N LYS A 69 18.81 -29.97 -8.14
CA LYS A 69 18.58 -31.19 -8.96
C LYS A 69 17.12 -31.64 -8.96
N ASP A 70 16.48 -31.54 -7.79
CA ASP A 70 15.05 -31.75 -7.65
C ASP A 70 14.26 -30.53 -8.13
N PHE A 71 13.25 -30.78 -8.97
CA PHE A 71 12.35 -29.75 -9.48
C PHE A 71 11.60 -29.04 -8.35
N ALA A 72 11.20 -29.73 -7.27
CA ALA A 72 10.52 -29.09 -6.17
C ALA A 72 11.42 -28.03 -5.49
N GLN A 73 12.72 -28.30 -5.42
CA GLN A 73 13.70 -27.34 -4.92
C GLN A 73 13.86 -26.15 -5.89
N LEU A 74 13.97 -26.42 -7.20
CA LEU A 74 14.04 -25.38 -8.24
C LEU A 74 12.82 -24.47 -8.19
N ARG A 75 11.62 -25.05 -8.14
CA ARG A 75 10.36 -24.32 -8.06
C ARG A 75 10.33 -23.38 -6.85
N ARG A 76 10.52 -23.93 -5.64
CA ARG A 76 10.45 -23.15 -4.39
C ARG A 76 11.54 -22.08 -4.25
N LYS A 77 12.76 -22.36 -4.72
CA LYS A 77 13.91 -21.47 -4.49
C LYS A 77 14.15 -20.49 -5.62
N VAL A 78 13.66 -20.78 -6.83
CA VAL A 78 13.90 -19.97 -8.03
C VAL A 78 12.59 -19.47 -8.60
N LEU A 79 11.72 -20.37 -9.09
CA LEU A 79 10.55 -19.97 -9.88
C LEU A 79 9.53 -19.18 -9.05
N ASP A 80 9.11 -19.73 -7.90
CA ASP A 80 8.12 -19.10 -7.03
C ASP A 80 8.64 -17.74 -6.52
N LYS A 81 9.92 -17.68 -6.12
CA LYS A 81 10.55 -16.44 -5.66
C LYS A 81 10.64 -15.40 -6.77
N ALA A 82 11.07 -15.80 -7.96
CA ALA A 82 11.21 -14.91 -9.11
C ALA A 82 9.86 -14.37 -9.56
N LYS A 83 8.82 -15.23 -9.65
CA LYS A 83 7.45 -14.80 -9.95
C LYS A 83 6.94 -13.82 -8.90
N ALA A 84 7.02 -14.15 -7.62
CA ALA A 84 6.51 -13.28 -6.57
C ALA A 84 7.16 -11.89 -6.62
N GLU A 85 8.45 -11.81 -6.95
CA GLU A 85 9.15 -10.54 -7.08
C GLU A 85 8.74 -9.75 -8.34
N ILE A 86 8.57 -10.44 -9.48
CA ILE A 86 8.07 -9.84 -10.72
C ILE A 86 6.64 -9.33 -10.53
N ASP A 87 5.76 -10.15 -9.98
CA ASP A 87 4.37 -9.79 -9.72
C ASP A 87 4.28 -8.59 -8.75
N HIS A 88 5.30 -8.35 -7.92
CA HIS A 88 5.32 -7.20 -7.02
C HIS A 88 5.89 -5.91 -7.63
N LEU A 89 6.90 -6.00 -8.51
CA LEU A 89 7.69 -4.85 -8.96
C LEU A 89 7.66 -4.58 -10.48
N ALA A 90 7.28 -5.56 -11.30
CA ALA A 90 7.24 -5.41 -12.75
C ALA A 90 5.88 -4.87 -13.22
N HIS A 91 5.85 -4.26 -14.40
CA HIS A 91 4.61 -3.79 -15.07
C HIS A 91 3.81 -4.92 -15.75
N PHE A 92 4.23 -6.17 -15.56
CA PHE A 92 3.58 -7.38 -16.07
C PHE A 92 3.62 -8.46 -15.01
N THR A 93 2.80 -9.50 -15.19
CA THR A 93 2.82 -10.72 -14.39
C THR A 93 3.38 -11.87 -15.22
N VAL A 94 3.89 -12.90 -14.53
CA VAL A 94 4.39 -14.11 -15.17
C VAL A 94 3.76 -15.35 -14.56
N ASP A 95 3.17 -16.18 -15.39
CA ASP A 95 2.69 -17.49 -14.99
C ASP A 95 3.49 -18.57 -15.71
N TRP A 96 3.50 -19.79 -15.17
CA TRP A 96 4.11 -20.91 -15.88
C TRP A 96 3.28 -22.18 -15.77
N ARG A 97 3.44 -23.04 -16.77
CA ARG A 97 2.87 -24.37 -16.83
C ARG A 97 3.97 -25.42 -16.89
N GLU A 98 3.78 -26.49 -16.14
CA GLU A 98 4.63 -27.69 -16.17
C GLU A 98 4.12 -28.63 -17.27
N ILE A 99 5.00 -29.01 -18.19
CA ILE A 99 4.71 -30.00 -19.24
C ILE A 99 5.39 -31.31 -18.86
N ARG A 100 4.56 -32.35 -18.65
CA ARG A 100 5.00 -33.64 -18.13
C ARG A 100 4.99 -34.71 -19.21
N ARG A 101 5.97 -35.62 -19.13
CA ARG A 101 5.99 -36.90 -19.84
C ARG A 101 6.02 -38.01 -18.80
N GLY A 102 4.88 -38.66 -18.59
CA GLY A 102 4.69 -39.55 -17.45
C GLY A 102 4.79 -38.79 -16.13
N ARG A 103 5.68 -39.24 -15.23
CA ARG A 103 5.91 -38.60 -13.91
C ARG A 103 6.94 -37.47 -13.95
N ALA A 104 7.76 -37.39 -15.00
CA ALA A 104 8.82 -36.40 -15.11
C ALA A 104 8.32 -35.12 -15.77
N ILE A 105 8.74 -33.96 -15.23
CA ILE A 105 8.56 -32.65 -15.86
C ILE A 105 9.67 -32.48 -16.88
N VAL A 106 9.31 -32.31 -18.15
CA VAL A 106 10.27 -32.23 -19.26
C VAL A 106 10.50 -30.78 -19.67
N GLU A 107 9.44 -29.99 -19.70
CA GLU A 107 9.47 -28.60 -20.16
C GLU A 107 8.65 -27.69 -19.26
N LEU A 108 9.00 -26.41 -19.30
CA LEU A 108 8.22 -25.34 -18.71
C LEU A 108 7.78 -24.38 -19.82
N GLU A 109 6.56 -23.88 -19.68
CA GLU A 109 6.00 -22.86 -20.54
C GLU A 109 5.66 -21.64 -19.69
N PHE A 110 6.39 -20.55 -19.88
CA PHE A 110 6.17 -19.27 -19.21
C PHE A 110 5.28 -18.38 -20.07
N ASN A 111 4.29 -17.75 -19.45
CA ASN A 111 3.37 -16.82 -20.09
C ASN A 111 3.50 -15.45 -19.42
N PHE A 112 3.74 -14.41 -20.21
CA PHE A 112 3.88 -13.04 -19.74
C PHE A 112 2.63 -12.23 -20.11
N HIS A 113 2.04 -11.57 -19.12
CA HIS A 113 0.79 -10.84 -19.28
C HIS A 113 0.92 -9.39 -18.79
N PRO A 114 0.48 -8.39 -19.58
CA PRO A 114 0.50 -7.02 -19.11
C PRO A 114 -0.45 -6.86 -17.92
N LYS A 115 0.00 -6.12 -16.90
CA LYS A 115 -0.88 -5.79 -15.77
C LYS A 115 -1.99 -4.86 -16.21
N THR A 116 -3.15 -5.02 -15.60
CA THR A 116 -4.27 -4.07 -15.71
C THR A 116 -3.89 -2.73 -15.09
N ALA A 117 -4.62 -1.66 -15.42
CA ALA A 117 -4.34 -0.33 -14.87
C ALA A 117 -4.34 -0.29 -13.32
N PRO A 118 -5.31 -0.91 -12.60
CA PRO A 118 -5.26 -0.98 -11.14
C PRO A 118 -4.00 -1.68 -10.59
N GLU A 119 -3.59 -2.80 -11.19
CA GLU A 119 -2.40 -3.55 -10.77
C GLU A 119 -1.10 -2.77 -11.03
N GLN A 120 -1.06 -2.00 -12.11
CA GLN A 120 0.06 -1.11 -12.39
C GLN A 120 0.18 0.00 -11.33
N LEU A 121 -0.94 0.59 -10.89
CA LEU A 121 -0.93 1.59 -9.82
C LEU A 121 -0.39 1.02 -8.50
N LEU A 122 -0.80 -0.20 -8.14
CA LEU A 122 -0.27 -0.89 -6.95
C LEU A 122 1.24 -1.14 -7.08
N THR A 123 1.70 -1.49 -8.28
CA THR A 123 3.13 -1.70 -8.55
C THR A 123 3.93 -0.41 -8.38
N VAL A 124 3.43 0.70 -8.93
CA VAL A 124 4.08 2.02 -8.79
C VAL A 124 4.13 2.44 -7.31
N ALA A 125 3.01 2.30 -6.60
CA ALA A 125 2.96 2.59 -5.17
C ALA A 125 3.94 1.72 -4.36
N GLU A 126 4.14 0.46 -4.73
CA GLU A 126 5.14 -0.38 -4.07
C GLU A 126 6.58 0.05 -4.37
N ILE A 127 6.88 0.42 -5.61
CA ILE A 127 8.21 0.90 -6.00
C ILE A 127 8.60 2.13 -5.19
N GLU A 128 7.65 3.03 -4.92
CA GLU A 128 7.86 4.24 -4.13
C GLU A 128 8.05 3.97 -2.63
N ARG A 129 7.54 2.85 -2.11
CA ARG A 129 7.72 2.46 -0.71
C ARG A 129 9.14 2.01 -0.41
N HIS A 130 9.51 2.16 0.86
CA HIS A 130 10.79 1.68 1.37
C HIS A 130 10.94 0.15 1.25
N ALA A 131 12.14 -0.29 0.86
CA ALA A 131 12.47 -1.69 0.60
C ALA A 131 12.48 -2.58 1.86
N SER A 132 12.65 -2.01 3.06
CA SER A 132 12.79 -2.76 4.33
C SER A 132 11.58 -3.63 4.68
N GLY A 133 10.36 -3.20 4.32
CA GLY A 133 9.13 -3.96 4.54
C GLY A 133 8.60 -4.71 3.31
N ARG A 134 9.36 -4.72 2.20
CA ARG A 134 8.87 -5.24 0.92
C ARG A 134 8.63 -6.73 0.95
N GLU A 135 9.56 -7.49 1.53
CA GLU A 135 9.44 -8.95 1.66
C GLU A 135 8.23 -9.33 2.49
N ALA A 136 8.01 -8.68 3.64
CA ALA A 136 6.81 -8.91 4.46
C ALA A 136 5.51 -8.59 3.70
N ARG A 137 5.46 -7.48 2.94
CA ARG A 137 4.29 -7.12 2.11
C ARG A 137 4.02 -8.12 1.00
N ARG A 138 5.06 -8.60 0.34
CA ARG A 138 4.95 -9.59 -0.73
C ARG A 138 4.43 -10.93 -0.20
N ASP A 139 4.93 -11.34 0.96
CA ASP A 139 4.61 -12.64 1.54
C ASP A 139 3.29 -12.61 2.33
N GLY A 140 2.63 -11.44 2.41
CA GLY A 140 1.39 -11.25 3.16
C GLY A 140 1.56 -11.33 4.68
N VAL A 141 2.79 -11.21 5.18
CA VAL A 141 3.16 -11.34 6.60
C VAL A 141 3.07 -10.00 7.34
N VAL A 142 2.62 -8.94 6.67
CA VAL A 142 2.35 -7.68 7.37
C VAL A 142 1.13 -7.88 8.25
N GLU A 143 1.32 -7.70 9.56
CA GLU A 143 0.20 -7.46 10.46
C GLU A 143 -0.54 -6.23 9.94
N GLU A 144 -1.70 -6.49 9.33
CA GLU A 144 -2.69 -5.45 9.17
C GLU A 144 -3.01 -4.99 10.59
N ILE A 145 -2.60 -3.78 10.96
CA ILE A 145 -3.14 -3.14 12.16
C ILE A 145 -4.60 -2.85 11.83
N VAL A 146 -5.43 -3.87 11.99
CA VAL A 146 -6.89 -3.74 11.99
C VAL A 146 -7.19 -2.98 13.26
N VAL A 147 -7.46 -1.68 13.12
CA VAL A 147 -8.20 -0.97 14.16
C VAL A 147 -9.59 -1.59 14.14
N GLU A 148 -9.82 -2.53 15.05
CA GLU A 148 -11.10 -3.20 15.22
C GLU A 148 -12.17 -2.12 15.41
N ALA A 149 -13.11 -2.03 14.46
CA ALA A 149 -14.29 -1.21 14.64
C ALA A 149 -15.05 -1.75 15.86
N PRO A 150 -15.42 -0.92 16.86
CA PRO A 150 -16.15 -1.41 18.01
C PRO A 150 -17.47 -2.02 17.55
N THR A 151 -17.65 -3.31 17.84
CA THR A 151 -18.88 -4.03 17.54
C THR A 151 -20.04 -3.38 18.29
N LEU A 152 -21.01 -2.85 17.55
CA LEU A 152 -22.23 -2.28 18.14
C LEU A 152 -23.06 -3.42 18.75
N PRO A 153 -23.49 -3.33 20.01
CA PRO A 153 -24.44 -4.28 20.58
C PRO A 153 -25.79 -4.17 19.84
N ALA A 154 -26.43 -5.31 19.58
CA ALA A 154 -27.73 -5.35 18.91
C ALA A 154 -28.77 -4.50 19.67
N PRO A 155 -29.65 -3.76 18.95
CA PRO A 155 -30.59 -2.85 19.60
C PRO A 155 -31.61 -3.64 20.45
N PRO A 156 -31.91 -3.21 21.68
CA PRO A 156 -33.00 -3.79 22.46
C PRO A 156 -34.35 -3.48 21.79
N ARG A 157 -35.28 -4.46 21.86
CA ARG A 157 -36.65 -4.32 21.34
C ARG A 157 -37.37 -3.10 21.95
N PRO A 158 -38.23 -2.40 21.19
CA PRO A 158 -38.89 -1.20 21.68
C PRO A 158 -39.97 -1.54 22.71
N VAL A 159 -39.88 -0.93 23.89
CA VAL A 159 -40.98 -0.80 24.86
C VAL A 159 -41.62 0.59 24.69
N PRO A 160 -42.95 0.73 24.88
CA PRO A 160 -43.69 1.94 24.51
C PRO A 160 -43.41 3.11 25.48
N PRO A 161 -43.66 4.37 25.07
CA PRO A 161 -43.16 5.53 25.77
C PRO A 161 -44.04 5.87 26.98
N ARG A 162 -43.42 6.27 28.09
CA ARG A 162 -44.13 7.04 29.11
C ARG A 162 -43.43 8.37 29.41
N ALA A 163 -44.24 9.40 29.15
CA ALA A 163 -44.18 10.81 29.48
C ALA A 163 -43.00 11.36 30.30
N ALA A 164 -42.46 12.47 29.78
CA ALA A 164 -41.61 13.42 30.48
C ALA A 164 -42.23 13.92 31.79
N PRO A 165 -41.37 14.39 32.71
CA PRO A 165 -41.46 15.83 33.01
C PRO A 165 -40.10 16.54 33.02
N ARG A 166 -40.14 17.79 32.53
CA ARG A 166 -39.21 18.90 32.85
C ARG A 166 -39.61 19.50 34.21
N PRO A 167 -38.89 20.51 34.76
CA PRO A 167 -37.46 20.83 34.73
C PRO A 167 -36.92 21.15 36.14
N THR A 168 -35.60 21.13 36.37
CA THR A 168 -34.96 22.07 37.31
C THR A 168 -33.47 22.20 37.02
N LYS A 169 -32.99 23.44 37.14
CA LYS A 169 -31.65 23.90 36.78
C LYS A 169 -30.62 23.53 37.84
N ALA A 170 -29.38 23.54 37.34
CA ALA A 170 -28.12 23.83 38.01
C ALA A 170 -27.34 22.64 38.60
N ALA A 171 -26.46 22.10 37.75
CA ALA A 171 -25.10 21.77 38.16
C ALA A 171 -24.15 22.28 37.07
N ARG A 172 -23.41 23.35 37.40
CA ARG A 172 -22.16 23.68 36.73
C ARG A 172 -21.14 22.65 37.20
N SER A 173 -20.52 21.92 36.27
CA SER A 173 -19.33 21.07 36.46
C SER A 173 -18.58 21.12 35.13
N ASP A 174 -17.64 22.04 34.94
CA ASP A 174 -16.24 21.96 35.39
C ASP A 174 -15.48 20.82 34.69
N GLY A 175 -14.48 21.20 33.91
CA GLY A 175 -13.41 20.35 33.36
C GLY A 175 -13.80 19.18 32.47
N SER A 176 -14.20 19.41 31.22
CA SER A 176 -13.94 18.40 30.18
C SER A 176 -12.44 18.44 29.87
N ASP A 177 -11.66 17.64 30.59
CA ASP A 177 -10.21 17.54 30.42
C ASP A 177 -9.78 17.00 29.05
N VAL A 178 -10.74 16.56 28.22
CA VAL A 178 -10.49 15.93 26.93
C VAL A 178 -11.24 16.68 25.83
N PHE A 179 -10.65 16.71 24.63
CA PHE A 179 -11.27 17.33 23.48
C PHE A 179 -12.49 16.51 23.04
N PRO A 180 -13.67 17.12 22.85
CA PRO A 180 -14.88 16.39 22.50
C PRO A 180 -14.73 15.71 21.13
N SER A 181 -15.18 14.47 21.02
CA SER A 181 -15.24 13.70 19.77
C SER A 181 -16.49 14.02 18.92
N GLY A 182 -17.55 14.53 19.55
CA GLY A 182 -18.82 14.91 18.92
C GLY A 182 -18.85 16.31 18.32
N SER A 183 -20.04 16.76 17.92
CA SER A 183 -20.25 18.11 17.39
C SER A 183 -19.94 19.19 18.44
N LEU A 184 -19.31 20.26 17.99
CA LEU A 184 -19.06 21.48 18.75
C LEU A 184 -20.24 22.46 18.72
N GLN A 185 -21.38 22.10 18.10
CA GLN A 185 -22.53 23.01 17.98
C GLN A 185 -23.32 23.15 19.29
N TYR A 186 -23.43 22.08 20.09
CA TYR A 186 -24.25 22.04 21.31
C TYR A 186 -23.48 21.37 22.46
N GLY A 187 -23.45 22.00 23.63
CA GLY A 187 -22.97 21.38 24.89
C GLY A 187 -21.47 21.05 24.96
N SER A 188 -20.65 21.66 24.12
CA SER A 188 -19.25 21.29 23.86
C SER A 188 -18.22 22.13 24.62
N GLY A 189 -18.37 22.27 25.95
CA GLY A 189 -17.38 22.94 26.82
C GLY A 189 -16.90 24.31 26.30
N PRO A 190 -15.68 24.77 26.66
CA PRO A 190 -15.13 26.03 26.15
C PRO A 190 -14.74 25.95 24.66
N PHE A 191 -14.67 24.75 24.07
CA PHE A 191 -14.13 24.53 22.73
C PHE A 191 -15.03 25.08 21.62
N GLY A 192 -16.35 24.95 21.75
CA GLY A 192 -17.29 25.54 20.79
C GLY A 192 -17.27 27.07 20.78
N GLU A 193 -17.03 27.70 21.93
CA GLU A 193 -16.87 29.15 22.04
C GLU A 193 -15.55 29.63 21.45
N ILE A 194 -14.45 28.92 21.72
CA ILE A 194 -13.13 29.22 21.14
C ILE A 194 -13.16 29.14 19.61
N ALA A 195 -13.79 28.11 19.03
CA ALA A 195 -13.94 28.02 17.57
C ALA A 195 -14.82 29.13 17.00
N ARG A 196 -15.89 29.54 17.72
CA ARG A 196 -16.73 30.66 17.29
C ARG A 196 -15.95 31.98 17.26
N THR A 197 -15.13 32.23 18.28
CA THR A 197 -14.38 33.48 18.43
C THR A 197 -13.15 33.54 17.52
N HIS A 198 -12.39 32.44 17.40
CA HIS A 198 -11.11 32.43 16.70
C HIS A 198 -11.14 31.71 15.34
N GLY A 199 -12.23 31.03 14.99
CA GLY A 199 -12.35 30.25 13.75
C GLY A 199 -12.71 31.06 12.50
N GLY A 200 -12.77 32.39 12.57
CA GLY A 200 -12.92 33.25 11.38
C GLY A 200 -14.26 33.12 10.63
N GLY A 201 -15.29 32.56 11.26
CA GLY A 201 -16.62 32.36 10.67
C GLY A 201 -16.83 31.01 9.98
N TRP A 202 -15.82 30.14 9.96
CA TRP A 202 -15.94 28.77 9.46
C TRP A 202 -16.77 27.88 10.39
N ASP A 203 -17.37 26.84 9.80
CA ASP A 203 -18.16 25.87 10.54
C ASP A 203 -17.33 25.20 11.65
N ARG A 204 -17.89 25.14 12.85
CA ARG A 204 -17.17 24.70 14.06
C ARG A 204 -16.83 23.21 14.02
N ASP A 205 -17.67 22.40 13.39
CA ASP A 205 -17.44 20.96 13.24
C ASP A 205 -16.41 20.69 12.16
N LEU A 206 -16.36 21.53 11.13
CA LEU A 206 -15.32 21.47 10.10
C LEU A 206 -13.93 21.78 10.69
N ILE A 207 -13.81 22.83 11.51
CA ILE A 207 -12.53 23.14 12.19
C ILE A 207 -12.16 22.02 13.16
N ALA A 208 -13.14 21.47 13.90
CA ALA A 208 -12.92 20.37 14.83
C ALA A 208 -12.46 19.08 14.13
N GLY A 209 -13.06 18.76 12.98
CA GLY A 209 -12.66 17.63 12.14
C GLY A 209 -11.21 17.74 11.68
N ALA A 210 -10.83 18.90 11.12
CA ALA A 210 -9.46 19.16 10.68
C ALA A 210 -8.44 19.10 11.83
N TYR A 211 -8.83 19.55 13.02
CA TYR A 211 -7.97 19.47 14.21
C TYR A 211 -7.76 18.03 14.68
N ARG A 212 -8.82 17.21 14.68
CA ARG A 212 -8.72 15.77 15.00
C ARG A 212 -7.85 15.03 14.01
N GLU A 213 -8.00 15.32 12.72
CA GLU A 213 -7.18 14.74 11.66
C GLU A 213 -5.71 15.13 11.79
N GLN A 214 -5.42 16.42 12.04
CA GLN A 214 -4.03 16.89 12.16
C GLN A 214 -3.34 16.41 13.42
N MET A 215 -4.06 16.33 14.55
CA MET A 215 -3.47 15.95 15.84
C MET A 215 -3.46 14.43 16.05
N GLY A 216 -4.44 13.70 15.51
CA GLY A 216 -4.53 12.25 15.62
C GLY A 216 -4.37 11.77 17.07
N SER A 217 -3.51 10.78 17.29
CA SER A 217 -3.18 10.20 18.61
C SER A 217 -2.52 11.18 19.60
N ARG A 218 -2.09 12.36 19.15
CA ARG A 218 -1.50 13.37 20.04
C ARG A 218 -2.55 14.04 20.93
N LEU A 219 -3.83 13.99 20.53
CA LEU A 219 -4.95 14.51 21.34
C LEU A 219 -5.10 13.78 22.68
N ASP A 220 -4.77 12.48 22.71
CA ASP A 220 -4.90 11.64 23.91
C ASP A 220 -3.93 12.07 25.03
N GLY A 221 -2.84 12.76 24.67
CA GLY A 221 -1.86 13.30 25.62
C GLY A 221 -2.09 14.76 26.01
N LEU A 222 -3.11 15.44 25.46
CA LEU A 222 -3.39 16.85 25.74
C LEU A 222 -4.67 17.01 26.55
N THR A 223 -4.51 17.49 27.78
CA THR A 223 -5.63 17.79 28.67
C THR A 223 -5.56 19.21 29.25
N GLY A 224 -6.70 19.68 29.77
CA GLY A 224 -6.83 20.95 30.48
C GLY A 224 -6.32 22.17 29.69
N GLN A 225 -5.53 23.04 30.33
CA GLN A 225 -5.06 24.30 29.72
C GLN A 225 -4.17 24.11 28.49
N LYS A 226 -3.40 23.02 28.41
CA LYS A 226 -2.54 22.73 27.24
C LYS A 226 -3.40 22.44 26.01
N LEU A 227 -4.48 21.70 26.21
CA LEU A 227 -5.45 21.42 25.16
C LEU A 227 -6.16 22.69 24.69
N VAL A 228 -6.59 23.54 25.62
CA VAL A 228 -7.23 24.82 25.30
C VAL A 228 -6.30 25.71 24.46
N LYS A 229 -5.03 25.87 24.84
CA LYS A 229 -4.05 26.67 24.08
C LYS A 229 -3.80 26.10 22.68
N SER A 230 -3.65 24.77 22.58
CA SER A 230 -3.47 24.09 21.30
C SER A 230 -4.66 24.30 20.36
N TRP A 231 -5.88 24.15 20.89
CA TRP A 231 -7.11 24.38 20.14
C TRP A 231 -7.27 25.84 19.69
N THR A 232 -7.04 26.80 20.59
CA THR A 232 -7.11 28.23 20.25
C THR A 232 -6.12 28.60 19.16
N GLY A 233 -4.87 28.15 19.26
CA GLY A 233 -3.84 28.39 18.25
C GLY A 233 -4.19 27.76 16.91
N PHE A 234 -4.79 26.56 16.92
CA PHE A 234 -5.26 25.91 15.70
C PHE A 234 -6.40 26.69 15.03
N CYS A 235 -7.41 27.14 15.78
CA CYS A 235 -8.50 27.95 15.20
C CYS A 235 -7.98 29.24 14.54
N GLN A 236 -7.04 29.94 15.20
CA GLN A 236 -6.43 31.15 14.66
C GLN A 236 -5.63 30.87 13.38
N ALA A 237 -4.82 29.82 13.37
CA ALA A 237 -4.06 29.42 12.19
C ALA A 237 -4.97 28.94 11.04
N PHE A 238 -6.07 28.25 11.36
CA PHE A 238 -7.06 27.78 10.40
C PHE A 238 -7.74 28.96 9.69
N ALA A 239 -8.17 29.97 10.46
CA ALA A 239 -8.75 31.20 9.93
C ALA A 239 -7.73 32.00 9.10
N ALA A 240 -6.50 32.15 9.58
CA ALA A 240 -5.45 32.90 8.89
C ALA A 240 -5.08 32.29 7.53
N ARG A 241 -5.09 30.95 7.41
CA ARG A 241 -4.76 30.24 6.16
C ARG A 241 -5.88 30.27 5.12
N ARG A 242 -7.14 30.27 5.55
CA ARG A 242 -8.29 30.12 4.66
C ARG A 242 -9.09 31.41 4.43
N GLY A 243 -8.79 32.48 5.16
CA GLY A 243 -9.55 33.71 5.09
C GLY A 243 -10.95 33.56 5.69
N ARG A 244 -11.83 34.52 5.44
CA ARG A 244 -13.25 34.44 5.82
C ARG A 244 -14.03 33.70 4.72
N PRO A 245 -14.92 32.75 5.05
CA PRO A 245 -15.75 32.07 4.06
C PRO A 245 -16.76 33.01 3.42
#